data_AF-A0AAV8WLS5-F1
#
_entry.id   AF-A0AAV8WLS5-F1
#
_cell.length_a   1.000
_cell.length_b   1.000
_cell.length_c   1.000
_cell.angle_alpha   90.00
_cell.angle_beta   90.00
_cell.angle_gamma   90.00
#
_symmetry.space_group_name_H-M   'P 1'
#
loop_
_entity.id
_entity.type
_entity.pdbx_description
1 polymer ?
#
loop_
_entity_poly.entity_id
_entity_poly.type
_entity_poly.pdbx_seq_one_letter_code
_entity_poly.pdbx_strand_id
1 'polypeptide(L)'
;MLSNEFERYAAADLHRPLEANDGVLETERLVSLVAGLLRQNHLQFLQTYKQEAVTAAQALLKQLMIEQLADAEDELDEIKGSVKLIQRVKAVHDVIKETAASSAGLLPNSQLNMRDTDNFLSLEEHVRVEVKLKDLLTSVCDYCNDRLASLISTQSDKQSITASQVTELSNIVESFTDMCENICGEAECCPESCL
;
A
#
# COMPACT_ATOMS: atom_id res chain seq x y z
N MET A 1 -10.04 22.50 4.27
CA MET A 1 -8.62 22.66 3.86
C MET A 1 -8.17 21.35 3.24
N LEU A 2 -7.31 21.39 2.21
CA LEU A 2 -6.94 20.26 1.36
C LEU A 2 -6.57 18.98 2.12
N SER A 3 -5.97 19.08 3.31
CA SER A 3 -5.61 17.93 4.15
C SER A 3 -6.83 17.09 4.55
N ASN A 4 -7.96 17.72 4.89
CA ASN A 4 -9.18 16.99 5.23
C ASN A 4 -9.86 16.37 4.00
N GLU A 5 -9.66 16.96 2.83
CA GLU A 5 -10.16 16.37 1.58
C GLU A 5 -9.35 15.14 1.19
N PHE A 6 -8.02 15.21 1.37
CA PHE A 6 -7.13 14.06 1.20
C PHE A 6 -7.43 12.95 2.22
N GLU A 7 -7.70 13.28 3.48
CA GLU A 7 -8.13 12.31 4.50
C GLU A 7 -9.40 11.56 4.07
N ARG A 8 -10.42 12.28 3.61
CA ARG A 8 -11.67 11.67 3.13
C ARG A 8 -11.44 10.82 1.90
N TYR A 9 -10.58 11.26 0.99
CA TYR A 9 -10.17 10.49 -0.18
C TYR A 9 -9.47 9.19 0.23
N ALA A 10 -8.48 9.26 1.14
CA ALA A 10 -7.73 8.12 1.62
C ALA A 10 -8.64 7.08 2.29
N ALA A 11 -9.53 7.54 3.16
CA ALA A 11 -10.52 6.68 3.81
C ALA A 11 -11.43 6.00 2.77
N ALA A 12 -11.91 6.75 1.78
CA ALA A 12 -12.79 6.23 0.72
C ALA A 12 -12.10 5.21 -0.19
N ASP A 13 -10.83 5.42 -0.53
CA ASP A 13 -10.07 4.52 -1.41
C ASP A 13 -9.64 3.23 -0.68
N LEU A 14 -9.15 3.34 0.56
CA LEU A 14 -8.62 2.22 1.32
C LEU A 14 -9.71 1.30 1.88
N HIS A 15 -10.86 1.85 2.30
CA HIS A 15 -11.97 1.06 2.86
C HIS A 15 -12.97 0.57 1.80
N ARG A 16 -12.73 0.88 0.52
CA ARG A 16 -13.55 0.40 -0.58
C ARG A 16 -13.40 -1.13 -0.73
N PRO A 17 -14.46 -1.87 -1.13
CA PRO A 17 -14.37 -3.30 -1.38
C PRO A 17 -13.21 -3.66 -2.31
N LEU A 18 -12.49 -4.73 -1.97
CA LEU A 18 -11.31 -5.19 -2.71
C LEU A 18 -11.65 -5.89 -4.03
N GLU A 19 -12.93 -6.01 -4.37
CA GLU A 19 -13.39 -6.60 -5.64
C GLU A 19 -13.56 -5.55 -6.76
N ALA A 20 -13.67 -4.27 -6.41
CA ALA A 20 -14.18 -3.23 -7.30
C ALA A 20 -13.09 -2.51 -8.14
N ASN A 21 -12.07 -3.24 -8.63
CA ASN A 21 -10.80 -2.77 -9.24
C ASN A 21 -9.64 -2.64 -8.23
N ASP A 22 -8.42 -2.90 -8.71
CA ASP A 22 -7.18 -2.75 -7.92
C ASP A 22 -6.52 -1.37 -8.10
N GLY A 23 -7.06 -0.52 -8.99
CA GLY A 23 -6.50 0.79 -9.31
C GLY A 23 -6.83 1.91 -8.30
N VAL A 24 -6.15 3.03 -8.44
CA VAL A 24 -6.36 4.25 -7.65
C VAL A 24 -7.75 4.85 -7.92
N LEU A 25 -8.52 5.17 -6.87
CA LEU A 25 -9.78 5.92 -7.01
C LEU A 25 -9.52 7.32 -7.60
N GLU A 26 -10.22 7.74 -8.65
CA GLU A 26 -10.13 9.12 -9.18
C GLU A 26 -8.68 9.67 -9.30
N THR A 27 -7.79 9.02 -10.06
CA THR A 27 -6.35 9.34 -10.13
C THR A 27 -6.05 10.83 -10.36
N GLU A 28 -6.77 11.51 -11.25
CA GLU A 28 -6.58 12.95 -11.51
C GLU A 28 -6.87 13.82 -10.28
N ARG A 29 -7.84 13.41 -9.46
CA ARG A 29 -8.19 14.07 -8.21
C ARG A 29 -7.09 13.87 -7.18
N LEU A 30 -6.55 12.65 -7.05
CA LEU A 30 -5.41 12.38 -6.17
C LEU A 30 -4.21 13.25 -6.54
N VAL A 31 -3.84 13.29 -7.82
CA VAL A 31 -2.73 14.13 -8.32
C VAL A 31 -2.95 15.60 -7.94
N SER A 32 -4.16 16.12 -8.14
CA SER A 32 -4.49 17.52 -7.81
C SER A 32 -4.40 17.81 -6.30
N LEU A 33 -4.89 16.89 -5.46
CA LEU A 33 -4.82 17.01 -4.00
C LEU A 33 -3.37 16.98 -3.51
N VAL A 34 -2.57 16.03 -4.01
CA VAL A 34 -1.17 15.84 -3.64
C VAL A 34 -0.34 17.04 -4.08
N ALA A 35 -0.48 17.48 -5.33
CA ALA A 35 0.21 18.67 -5.84
C ALA A 35 -0.13 19.91 -4.99
N GLY A 36 -1.41 20.09 -4.65
CA GLY A 36 -1.86 21.18 -3.77
C GLY A 36 -1.26 21.14 -2.36
N LEU A 37 -1.17 19.94 -1.75
CA LEU A 37 -0.61 19.73 -0.42
C LEU A 37 0.91 19.91 -0.39
N LEU A 38 1.60 19.40 -1.43
CA LEU A 38 3.03 19.58 -1.58
C LEU A 38 3.38 21.07 -1.78
N ARG A 39 2.57 21.82 -2.54
CA ARG A 39 2.74 23.27 -2.73
C ARG A 39 2.60 24.06 -1.44
N GLN A 40 1.83 23.56 -0.48
CA GLN A 40 1.69 24.15 0.85
C GLN A 40 2.79 23.71 1.83
N ASN A 41 3.77 22.91 1.36
CA ASN A 41 4.78 22.23 2.17
C ASN A 41 4.19 21.43 3.35
N HIS A 42 2.97 20.92 3.18
CA HIS A 42 2.23 20.30 4.27
C HIS A 42 2.43 18.78 4.28
N LEU A 43 3.66 18.30 4.51
CA LEU A 43 4.02 16.87 4.41
C LEU A 43 3.41 15.96 5.50
N GLN A 44 2.57 16.50 6.39
CA GLN A 44 1.87 15.72 7.41
C GLN A 44 0.83 14.76 6.80
N PHE A 45 0.32 15.06 5.60
CA PHE A 45 -0.65 14.19 4.92
C PHE A 45 -0.11 12.77 4.67
N LEU A 46 1.21 12.62 4.47
CA LEU A 46 1.86 11.32 4.31
C LEU A 46 1.76 10.47 5.58
N GLN A 47 1.88 11.11 6.75
CA GLN A 47 1.71 10.42 8.03
C GLN A 47 0.25 10.03 8.26
N THR A 48 -0.68 10.91 7.90
CA THR A 48 -2.11 10.59 7.93
C THR A 48 -2.44 9.44 6.99
N TYR A 49 -1.90 9.43 5.77
CA TYR A 49 -2.07 8.33 4.82
C TYR A 49 -1.51 7.02 5.38
N LYS A 50 -0.32 7.05 5.99
CA LYS A 50 0.28 5.88 6.65
C LYS A 50 -0.64 5.32 7.72
N GLN A 51 -1.14 6.17 8.61
CA GLN A 51 -2.02 5.75 9.69
C GLN A 51 -3.34 5.17 9.15
N GLU A 52 -3.89 5.77 8.10
CA GLU A 52 -5.10 5.26 7.45
C GLU A 52 -4.87 3.91 6.76
N ALA A 53 -3.76 3.75 6.05
CA ALA A 53 -3.39 2.48 5.40
C ALA A 53 -3.21 1.34 6.41
N VAL A 54 -2.51 1.60 7.53
CA VAL A 54 -2.39 0.64 8.63
C VAL A 54 -3.76 0.35 9.26
N THR A 55 -4.61 1.35 9.42
CA THR A 55 -5.97 1.18 9.98
C THR A 55 -6.84 0.33 9.05
N ALA A 56 -6.78 0.54 7.74
CA ALA A 56 -7.47 -0.27 6.74
C ALA A 56 -6.96 -1.71 6.73
N ALA A 57 -5.64 -1.92 6.82
CA ALA A 57 -5.04 -3.24 6.96
C ALA A 57 -5.51 -3.93 8.25
N GLN A 58 -5.54 -3.21 9.37
CA GLN A 58 -6.07 -3.72 10.64
C GLN A 58 -7.55 -4.08 10.56
N ALA A 59 -8.37 -3.26 9.89
CA ALA A 59 -9.79 -3.50 9.73
C ALA A 59 -10.05 -4.75 8.88
N LEU A 60 -9.34 -4.87 7.76
CA LEU A 60 -9.37 -6.06 6.91
C LEU A 60 -8.98 -7.29 7.73
N LEU A 61 -7.79 -7.29 8.35
CA LEU A 61 -7.32 -8.43 9.15
C LEU A 61 -8.23 -8.76 10.35
N LYS A 62 -8.90 -7.77 10.97
CA LYS A 62 -9.91 -8.03 12.02
C LYS A 62 -11.14 -8.72 11.47
N GLN A 63 -11.57 -8.36 10.25
CA GLN A 63 -12.67 -9.02 9.58
C GLN A 63 -12.33 -10.50 9.32
N LEU A 64 -11.09 -10.78 8.88
CA LEU A 64 -10.56 -12.15 8.71
C LEU A 64 -10.59 -12.96 10.02
N MET A 65 -10.12 -12.37 11.13
CA MET A 65 -10.11 -13.06 12.43
C MET A 65 -11.50 -13.42 12.96
N ILE A 66 -12.55 -12.71 12.53
CA ILE A 66 -13.94 -13.01 12.93
C ILE A 66 -14.52 -14.12 12.05
N GLU A 67 -14.05 -14.25 10.80
CA GLU A 67 -14.49 -15.23 9.81
C GLU A 67 -13.77 -16.60 9.91
N GLN A 68 -12.71 -16.73 10.72
CA GLN A 68 -12.04 -18.01 11.07
C GLN A 68 -12.92 -19.12 11.69
N LEU A 69 -14.24 -18.92 11.76
CA LEU A 69 -15.23 -19.90 12.18
C LEU A 69 -16.07 -20.47 11.02
N ALA A 70 -15.81 -20.07 9.78
CA ALA A 70 -16.42 -20.61 8.57
C ALA A 70 -15.32 -21.21 7.65
N ASP A 71 -15.70 -22.10 6.74
CA ASP A 71 -14.87 -23.08 6.04
C ASP A 71 -13.52 -22.59 5.43
N ALA A 72 -12.57 -23.53 5.26
CA ALA A 72 -11.22 -23.30 4.72
C ALA A 72 -11.13 -22.74 3.28
N GLU A 73 -12.26 -22.54 2.60
CA GLU A 73 -12.36 -21.88 1.30
C GLU A 73 -12.43 -20.35 1.46
N ASP A 74 -12.99 -19.85 2.57
CA ASP A 74 -13.08 -18.42 2.88
C ASP A 74 -11.70 -17.85 3.27
N GLU A 75 -10.88 -18.58 4.05
CA GLU A 75 -9.55 -18.15 4.53
C GLU A 75 -8.54 -17.79 3.41
N LEU A 76 -8.71 -18.33 2.19
CA LEU A 76 -7.82 -18.03 1.07
C LEU A 76 -8.16 -16.68 0.40
N ASP A 77 -9.43 -16.31 0.39
CA ASP A 77 -9.89 -14.99 -0.06
C ASP A 77 -9.45 -13.88 0.90
N GLU A 78 -9.28 -14.22 2.18
CA GLU A 78 -8.73 -13.34 3.21
C GLU A 78 -7.26 -12.93 2.91
N ILE A 79 -6.44 -13.91 2.53
CA ILE A 79 -5.04 -13.70 2.14
C ILE A 79 -4.97 -12.89 0.83
N LYS A 80 -5.83 -13.21 -0.15
CA LYS A 80 -5.97 -12.41 -1.38
C LYS A 80 -6.37 -10.96 -1.09
N GLY A 81 -7.20 -10.73 -0.07
CA GLY A 81 -7.57 -9.38 0.37
C GLY A 81 -6.36 -8.56 0.85
N SER A 82 -5.45 -9.20 1.61
CA SER A 82 -4.22 -8.57 2.09
C SER A 82 -3.32 -8.11 0.94
N VAL A 83 -3.14 -8.95 -0.08
CA VAL A 83 -2.37 -8.63 -1.29
C VAL A 83 -2.98 -7.46 -2.05
N LYS A 84 -4.29 -7.48 -2.28
CA LYS A 84 -5.01 -6.42 -3.00
C LYS A 84 -4.93 -5.07 -2.30
N LEU A 85 -4.96 -5.05 -0.97
CA LEU A 85 -4.77 -3.81 -0.21
C LEU A 85 -3.38 -3.22 -0.47
N ILE A 86 -2.33 -4.06 -0.42
CA ILE A 86 -0.96 -3.59 -0.67
C ILE A 86 -0.80 -3.07 -2.09
N GLN A 87 -1.38 -3.76 -3.08
CA GLN A 87 -1.39 -3.26 -4.46
C GLN A 87 -2.03 -1.89 -4.57
N ARG A 88 -3.14 -1.65 -3.86
CA ARG A 88 -3.81 -0.35 -3.85
C ARG A 88 -2.97 0.73 -3.17
N VAL A 89 -2.40 0.43 -2.00
CA VAL A 89 -1.48 1.34 -1.29
C VAL A 89 -0.28 1.67 -2.17
N LYS A 90 0.26 0.68 -2.89
CA LYS A 90 1.34 0.86 -3.86
C LYS A 90 0.92 1.77 -5.00
N ALA A 91 -0.26 1.58 -5.57
CA ALA A 91 -0.74 2.41 -6.68
C ALA A 91 -0.87 3.88 -6.27
N VAL A 92 -1.40 4.15 -5.06
CA VAL A 92 -1.46 5.51 -4.51
C VAL A 92 -0.07 6.05 -4.21
N HIS A 93 0.81 5.24 -3.62
CA HIS A 93 2.21 5.59 -3.39
C HIS A 93 2.91 6.02 -4.69
N ASP A 94 2.75 5.26 -5.77
CA ASP A 94 3.41 5.51 -7.04
C ASP A 94 2.90 6.82 -7.67
N VAL A 95 1.60 7.11 -7.57
CA VAL A 95 1.03 8.40 -7.99
C VAL A 95 1.58 9.56 -7.16
N ILE A 96 1.69 9.41 -5.84
CA ILE A 96 2.26 10.46 -4.97
C ILE A 96 3.74 10.68 -5.32
N LYS A 97 4.50 9.61 -5.54
CA LYS A 97 5.92 9.65 -5.92
C LYS A 97 6.11 10.36 -7.27
N GLU A 98 5.33 10.00 -8.28
CA GLU A 98 5.39 10.65 -9.60
C GLU A 98 5.01 12.12 -9.51
N THR A 99 3.95 12.44 -8.75
CA THR A 99 3.52 13.83 -8.52
C THR A 99 4.61 14.64 -7.83
N ALA A 100 5.29 14.08 -6.83
CA ALA A 100 6.39 14.72 -6.14
C ALA A 100 7.60 14.93 -7.06
N ALA A 101 7.98 13.92 -7.85
CA ALA A 101 9.09 14.00 -8.81
C ALA A 101 8.82 15.04 -9.90
N SER A 102 7.60 15.08 -10.44
CA SER A 102 7.18 16.12 -11.38
C SER A 102 7.24 17.50 -10.75
N SER A 103 6.80 17.64 -9.49
CA SER A 103 6.78 18.93 -8.79
C SER A 103 8.17 19.42 -8.33
N ALA A 104 9.16 18.52 -8.29
CA ALA A 104 10.58 18.83 -8.09
C ALA A 104 11.35 19.06 -9.41
N GLY A 105 10.67 18.93 -10.57
CA GLY A 105 11.27 19.10 -11.90
C GLY A 105 12.15 17.93 -12.36
N LEU A 106 12.01 16.75 -11.76
CA LEU A 106 12.79 15.55 -12.08
C LEU A 106 12.21 14.76 -13.27
N LEU A 107 10.99 15.07 -13.70
CA LEU A 107 10.31 14.43 -14.83
C LEU A 107 10.15 15.42 -15.99
N PRO A 108 10.96 15.30 -17.07
CA PRO A 108 10.95 16.27 -18.17
C PRO A 108 9.71 16.16 -19.09
N ASN A 109 8.93 15.08 -19.03
CA ASN A 109 7.86 14.78 -20.00
C ASN A 109 6.63 14.05 -19.39
N SER A 110 6.23 14.30 -18.14
CA SER A 110 4.99 13.67 -17.65
C SER A 110 3.78 14.21 -18.45
N GLN A 111 3.00 13.30 -19.03
CA GLN A 111 1.77 13.59 -19.76
C GLN A 111 0.66 14.17 -18.86
N LEU A 112 0.92 14.28 -17.57
CA LEU A 112 0.12 15.07 -16.64
C LEU A 112 0.24 16.53 -17.07
N ASN A 113 -0.76 17.04 -17.79
CA ASN A 113 -0.88 18.41 -18.30
C ASN A 113 -0.94 19.46 -17.17
N MET A 114 0.10 19.50 -16.33
CA MET A 114 0.30 20.46 -15.24
C MET A 114 0.99 21.69 -15.81
N ARG A 115 0.26 22.42 -16.66
CA ARG A 115 0.76 23.45 -17.58
C ARG A 115 1.39 24.70 -16.93
N ASP A 116 1.41 24.83 -15.59
CA ASP A 116 1.86 26.03 -14.88
C ASP A 116 2.57 25.73 -13.55
N THR A 117 3.30 24.62 -13.45
CA THR A 117 3.94 24.23 -12.19
C THR A 117 5.40 24.66 -12.17
N ASP A 118 5.66 25.86 -11.67
CA ASP A 118 7.00 26.22 -11.19
C ASP A 118 7.48 25.12 -10.24
N ASN A 119 8.71 24.60 -10.43
CA ASN A 119 9.31 23.60 -9.55
C ASN A 119 9.31 24.13 -8.11
N PHE A 120 8.30 23.76 -7.33
CA PHE A 120 8.03 24.36 -6.02
C PHE A 120 8.54 23.51 -4.86
N LEU A 121 8.90 22.24 -5.12
CA LEU A 121 9.64 21.42 -4.17
C LEU A 121 11.14 21.52 -4.42
N SER A 122 11.89 21.67 -3.34
CA SER A 122 13.32 21.41 -3.36
C SER A 122 13.62 19.91 -3.50
N LEU A 123 14.83 19.59 -3.97
CA LEU A 123 15.33 18.21 -4.00
C LEU A 123 15.36 17.58 -2.60
N GLU A 124 15.64 18.35 -1.56
CA GLU A 124 15.63 17.86 -0.18
C GLU A 124 14.22 17.47 0.28
N GLU A 125 13.20 18.26 -0.07
CA GLU A 125 11.81 17.94 0.25
C GLU A 125 11.30 16.75 -0.55
N HIS A 126 11.69 16.63 -1.82
CA HIS A 126 11.43 15.45 -2.64
C HIS A 126 11.98 14.18 -1.97
N VAL A 127 13.26 14.19 -1.55
CA VAL A 127 13.88 13.06 -0.86
C VAL A 127 13.13 12.73 0.44
N ARG A 128 12.70 13.74 1.22
CA ARG A 128 11.90 13.51 2.43
C ARG A 128 10.55 12.85 2.12
N VAL A 129 9.90 13.22 1.02
CA VAL A 129 8.65 12.58 0.57
C VAL A 129 8.92 11.13 0.21
N GLU A 130 9.96 10.85 -0.58
CA GLU A 130 10.32 9.47 -0.96
C GLU A 130 10.63 8.59 0.24
N VAL A 131 11.43 9.06 1.21
CA VAL A 131 11.73 8.30 2.43
C VAL A 131 10.45 7.99 3.21
N LYS A 132 9.56 8.98 3.38
CA LYS A 132 8.29 8.77 4.10
C LYS A 132 7.34 7.82 3.37
N LEU A 133 7.36 7.84 2.04
CA LEU A 133 6.57 6.96 1.20
C LEU A 133 7.08 5.50 1.30
N LYS A 134 8.39 5.30 1.29
CA LYS A 134 9.01 3.99 1.55
C LYS A 134 8.68 3.47 2.94
N ASP A 135 8.84 4.28 3.98
CA ASP A 135 8.53 3.92 5.37
C ASP A 135 7.05 3.56 5.58
N LEU A 136 6.16 4.17 4.81
CA LEU A 136 4.74 3.85 4.81
C LEU A 136 4.51 2.46 4.23
N LEU A 137 5.07 2.22 3.04
CA LEU A 137 4.82 0.98 2.33
C LEU A 137 5.43 -0.22 3.06
N THR A 138 6.66 -0.06 3.56
CA THR A 138 7.32 -1.05 4.42
C THR A 138 6.47 -1.39 5.64
N SER A 139 5.92 -0.38 6.34
CA SER A 139 5.10 -0.65 7.53
C SER A 139 3.79 -1.41 7.26
N VAL A 140 3.19 -1.21 6.08
CA VAL A 140 1.99 -1.97 5.68
C VAL A 140 2.38 -3.39 5.28
N CYS A 141 3.49 -3.55 4.56
CA CYS A 141 4.02 -4.86 4.18
C CYS A 141 4.40 -5.70 5.40
N ASP A 142 5.15 -5.15 6.35
CA ASP A 142 5.56 -5.82 7.59
C ASP A 142 4.34 -6.29 8.38
N TYR A 143 3.33 -5.44 8.51
CA TYR A 143 2.11 -5.77 9.23
C TYR A 143 1.33 -6.92 8.56
N CYS A 144 1.23 -6.90 7.22
CA CYS A 144 0.61 -8.00 6.48
C CYS A 144 1.47 -9.27 6.54
N ASN A 145 2.80 -9.18 6.41
CA ASN A 145 3.75 -10.28 6.51
C ASN A 145 3.65 -11.02 7.85
N ASP A 146 3.78 -10.28 8.96
CA ASP A 146 3.68 -10.84 10.30
C ASP A 146 2.36 -11.58 10.49
N ARG A 147 1.29 -11.04 9.87
CA ARG A 147 -0.02 -11.66 10.00
C ARG A 147 -0.21 -12.88 9.11
N LEU A 148 0.30 -12.87 7.88
CA LEU A 148 0.37 -14.04 7.02
C LEU A 148 1.17 -15.17 7.68
N ALA A 149 2.33 -14.86 8.26
CA ALA A 149 3.15 -15.85 8.99
C ALA A 149 2.39 -16.47 10.17
N SER A 150 1.65 -15.65 10.93
CA SER A 150 0.80 -16.12 12.02
C SER A 150 -0.33 -17.03 11.53
N LEU A 151 -0.96 -16.73 10.38
CA LEU A 151 -2.05 -17.54 9.81
C LEU A 151 -1.53 -18.90 9.31
N ILE A 152 -0.42 -18.89 8.56
CA ILE A 152 0.22 -20.13 8.06
C ILE A 152 0.62 -21.04 9.22
N SER A 153 1.19 -20.47 10.29
CA SER A 153 1.58 -21.23 11.48
C SER A 153 0.37 -21.91 12.13
N THR A 154 -0.75 -21.21 12.27
CA THR A 154 -1.98 -21.79 12.84
C THR A 154 -2.61 -22.87 11.94
N GLN A 155 -2.47 -22.74 10.62
CA GLN A 155 -3.02 -23.70 9.67
C GLN A 155 -2.26 -25.02 9.69
N SER A 156 -0.92 -24.97 9.86
CA SER A 156 -0.08 -26.15 9.99
C SER A 156 -0.46 -27.04 11.19
N ASP A 157 -1.05 -26.47 12.25
CA ASP A 157 -1.39 -27.19 13.48
C ASP A 157 -2.79 -27.85 13.47
N LYS A 158 -3.74 -27.36 12.66
CA LYS A 158 -5.18 -27.68 12.84
C LYS A 158 -5.78 -28.71 11.87
N GLN A 159 -5.37 -28.84 10.60
CA GLN A 159 -5.98 -29.83 9.68
C GLN A 159 -5.21 -30.02 8.36
N SER A 160 -5.50 -31.13 7.66
CA SER A 160 -4.85 -31.57 6.42
C SER A 160 -4.99 -30.56 5.28
N ILE A 161 -4.01 -29.67 5.13
CA ILE A 161 -3.90 -28.78 3.99
C ILE A 161 -3.83 -29.65 2.73
N THR A 162 -4.73 -29.42 1.78
CA THR A 162 -4.66 -30.13 0.49
C THR A 162 -3.51 -29.58 -0.35
N ALA A 163 -2.91 -30.41 -1.21
CA ALA A 163 -1.81 -29.98 -2.08
C ALA A 163 -2.16 -28.77 -2.96
N SER A 164 -3.44 -28.61 -3.33
CA SER A 164 -3.95 -27.44 -4.06
C SER A 164 -3.86 -26.16 -3.23
N GLN A 165 -4.29 -26.20 -1.97
CA GLN A 165 -4.22 -25.07 -1.05
C GLN A 165 -2.76 -24.67 -0.75
N VAL A 166 -1.87 -25.64 -0.58
CA VAL A 166 -0.42 -25.37 -0.41
C VAL A 166 0.13 -24.62 -1.63
N THR A 167 -0.23 -25.05 -2.83
CA THR A 167 0.25 -24.42 -4.08
C THR A 167 -0.28 -23.00 -4.22
N GLU A 168 -1.56 -22.77 -3.93
CA GLU A 168 -2.16 -21.44 -4.04
C GLU A 168 -1.61 -20.48 -2.97
N LEU A 169 -1.42 -20.95 -1.74
CA LEU A 169 -0.74 -20.20 -0.69
C LEU A 169 0.70 -19.85 -1.09
N SER A 170 1.46 -20.80 -1.65
CA SER A 170 2.82 -20.55 -2.13
C SER A 170 2.84 -19.48 -3.20
N ASN A 171 1.93 -19.54 -4.18
CA ASN A 171 1.83 -18.52 -5.23
C ASN A 171 1.48 -17.13 -4.67
N ILE A 172 0.61 -17.07 -3.66
CA ILE A 172 0.25 -15.80 -3.01
C ILE A 172 1.43 -15.23 -2.23
N VAL A 173 2.13 -16.07 -1.46
CA VAL A 173 3.34 -15.65 -0.72
C VAL A 173 4.45 -15.23 -1.67
N GLU A 174 4.69 -15.96 -2.76
CA GLU A 174 5.66 -15.57 -3.79
C GLU A 174 5.28 -14.24 -4.44
N SER A 175 4.01 -14.08 -4.87
CA SER A 175 3.55 -12.80 -5.42
C SER A 175 3.62 -11.66 -4.42
N PHE A 176 3.46 -11.94 -3.13
CA PHE A 176 3.57 -10.96 -2.06
C PHE A 176 5.03 -10.58 -1.82
N THR A 177 5.93 -11.55 -1.75
CA THR A 177 7.37 -11.35 -1.56
C THR A 177 7.96 -10.60 -2.75
N ASP A 178 7.64 -11.02 -3.98
CA ASP A 178 8.04 -10.33 -5.21
C ASP A 178 7.55 -8.87 -5.21
N MET A 179 6.32 -8.64 -4.75
CA MET A 179 5.79 -7.30 -4.63
C MET A 179 6.58 -6.49 -3.61
N CYS A 180 6.86 -7.03 -2.42
CA CYS A 180 7.64 -6.37 -1.38
C CYS A 180 9.07 -6.06 -1.84
N GLU A 181 9.73 -6.99 -2.52
CA GLU A 181 11.07 -6.80 -3.09
C GLU A 181 11.08 -5.69 -4.15
N ASN A 182 10.08 -5.69 -5.04
CA ASN A 182 9.95 -4.69 -6.10
C ASN A 182 9.50 -3.32 -5.55
N ILE A 183 8.91 -3.28 -4.36
CA ILE A 183 8.52 -2.05 -3.67
C ILE A 183 9.68 -1.45 -2.87
N CYS A 184 10.35 -2.25 -2.05
CA CYS A 184 11.44 -1.81 -1.18
C CYS A 184 12.76 -1.59 -1.95
N GLY A 185 12.86 -2.13 -3.16
CA GLY A 185 14.10 -2.23 -3.92
C GLY A 185 14.93 -3.40 -3.40
N GLU A 186 15.58 -4.11 -4.31
CA GLU A 186 16.30 -5.40 -4.13
C GLU A 186 17.30 -5.51 -2.95
N ALA A 187 17.49 -4.46 -2.14
CA ALA A 187 18.50 -4.40 -1.08
C ALA A 187 17.98 -4.16 0.36
N GLU A 188 16.71 -3.79 0.57
CA GLU A 188 16.23 -3.36 1.91
C GLU A 188 15.19 -4.27 2.56
N CYS A 189 14.71 -5.32 1.88
CA CYS A 189 13.60 -6.16 2.36
C CYS A 189 13.99 -7.55 2.91
N CYS A 190 15.27 -7.83 3.16
CA CYS A 190 15.65 -9.02 3.92
C CYS A 190 15.65 -8.69 5.42
N PRO A 191 14.62 -9.05 6.20
CA PRO A 191 14.86 -9.27 7.61
C PRO A 191 15.80 -10.48 7.73
N GLU A 192 16.84 -10.33 8.54
CA GLU A 192 17.81 -11.35 8.95
C GLU A 192 17.16 -12.51 9.76
N SER A 193 15.94 -12.91 9.44
CA SER A 193 15.16 -13.93 10.15
C SER A 193 14.63 -15.08 9.26
N CYS A 194 15.10 -15.19 8.01
CA CYS A 194 15.00 -16.44 7.24
C CYS A 194 16.37 -17.15 7.18
N LEU A 195 16.86 -17.60 8.34
CA LEU A 195 17.89 -18.64 8.48
C LEU A 195 17.63 -19.48 9.74
#